data_AF-A0A942N2M8-F1
#
_entry.id   AF-A0A942N2M8-F1
#
_cell.length_a   1.000
_cell.length_b   1.000
_cell.length_c   1.000
_cell.angle_alpha   90.00
_cell.angle_beta   90.00
_cell.angle_gamma   90.00
#
_symmetry.space_group_name_H-M   'P 1'
#
loop_
_entity.id
_entity.type
_entity.pdbx_description
1 polymer ?
#
loop_
_entity_poly.entity_id
_entity_poly.type
_entity_poly.pdbx_seq_one_letter_code
_entity_poly.pdbx_strand_id
1 'polypeptide(L)' 'MNKEITSSFLELMEKYSLSHKPKIDDMLIAATSLCYGIELFTLNVNDFKFIPKIKLISLS' A
#
# COMPACT_ATOMS: atom_id res chain seq x y z
N MET A 1 -3.78 -14.75 9.63
CA MET A 1 -3.69 -13.45 8.94
C MET A 1 -4.29 -12.38 9.84
N ASN A 2 -3.67 -11.20 10.00
CA ASN A 2 -4.20 -10.13 10.84
C ASN A 2 -5.44 -9.51 10.18
N LYS A 3 -6.54 -9.37 10.94
CA LYS A 3 -7.83 -8.88 10.43
C LYS A 3 -7.75 -7.43 9.94
N GLU A 4 -7.00 -6.56 10.63
CA GLU A 4 -6.87 -5.16 10.25
C GLU A 4 -6.14 -5.00 8.91
N ILE A 5 -5.05 -5.74 8.74
CA ILE A 5 -4.31 -5.78 7.47
C ILE A 5 -5.20 -6.30 6.34
N THR A 6 -6.01 -7.33 6.63
CA THR A 6 -6.91 -7.92 5.63
C THR A 6 -7.99 -6.92 5.20
N SER A 7 -8.62 -6.22 6.15
CA SER A 7 -9.60 -5.18 5.87
C SER A 7 -8.99 -4.02 5.07
N SER A 8 -7.83 -3.51 5.50
CA SER A 8 -7.13 -2.44 4.79
C SER A 8 -6.73 -2.86 3.36
N PHE A 9 -6.26 -4.10 3.18
CA PHE A 9 -5.96 -4.65 1.86
C PHE A 9 -7.19 -4.66 0.94
N LEU A 10 -8.34 -5.14 1.43
CA LEU A 10 -9.57 -5.18 0.64
C LEU A 10 -10.05 -3.77 0.26
N GLU A 11 -9.97 -2.81 1.19
CA GLU A 11 -10.30 -1.40 0.92
C GLU A 11 -9.39 -0.79 -0.16
N LEU A 12 -8.08 -1.05 -0.11
CA LEU A 12 -7.14 -0.58 -1.12
C LEU A 12 -7.44 -1.20 -2.49
N MET A 13 -7.67 -2.51 -2.54
CA MET A 13 -8.03 -3.22 -3.78
C MET A 13 -9.31 -2.66 -4.39
N GLU A 14 -10.36 -2.49 -3.59
CA GLU A 14 -11.64 -1.92 -4.04
C GLU A 14 -11.44 -0.51 -4.62
N LYS A 15 -10.75 0.35 -3.87
CA LYS A 15 -10.56 1.76 -4.22
C LYS A 15 -9.72 1.97 -5.48
N TYR A 16 -8.70 1.15 -5.70
CA TYR A 16 -7.68 1.42 -6.72
C TYR A 16 -7.69 0.45 -7.91
N SER A 17 -8.46 -0.65 -7.85
CA SER A 17 -8.60 -1.63 -8.94
C SER A 17 -8.88 -1.01 -10.32
N LEU A 18 -9.75 0.00 -10.38
CA LEU A 18 -10.18 0.62 -11.64
C LEU A 18 -9.25 1.74 -12.13
N SER A 19 -8.49 2.38 -11.23
CA SER A 19 -7.71 3.57 -11.56
C SER A 19 -6.24 3.28 -11.77
N HIS A 20 -5.64 2.44 -10.92
CA HIS A 20 -4.19 2.19 -10.91
C HIS A 20 -3.85 0.73 -11.22
N LYS A 21 -4.85 -0.15 -11.35
CA LYS A 21 -4.69 -1.60 -11.56
C LYS A 21 -3.58 -2.20 -10.66
N PRO A 22 -3.62 -1.93 -9.34
CA PRO A 22 -2.55 -2.32 -8.45
C PRO A 22 -2.46 -3.83 -8.37
N LYS A 23 -1.25 -4.34 -8.19
CA LYS A 23 -1.02 -5.77 -8.00
C LYS A 23 -1.40 -6.18 -6.58
N ILE A 24 -1.71 -7.46 -6.42
CA ILE A 24 -2.14 -8.05 -5.14
C ILE A 24 -1.05 -7.90 -4.07
N ASP A 25 0.20 -8.16 -4.43
CA ASP A 25 1.36 -8.02 -3.56
C ASP A 25 1.58 -6.56 -3.14
N ASP A 26 1.52 -5.61 -4.08
CA ASP A 26 1.67 -4.19 -3.78
C ASP A 26 0.60 -3.69 -2.78
N MET A 27 -0.67 -4.08 -2.96
CA MET A 27 -1.72 -3.67 -2.02
C MET A 27 -1.58 -4.32 -0.64
N LEU A 28 -1.07 -5.55 -0.57
CA LEU A 28 -0.84 -6.22 0.71
C LEU A 28 0.32 -5.56 1.47
N ILE A 29 1.38 -5.19 0.76
CA ILE A 29 2.52 -4.44 1.29
C ILE A 29 2.06 -3.07 1.81
N ALA A 30 1.27 -2.34 1.00
CA ALA A 30 0.67 -1.07 1.37
C ALA A 30 -0.20 -1.16 2.63
N ALA A 31 -1.12 -2.14 2.69
CA ALA A 31 -1.98 -2.35 3.85
C ALA A 31 -1.17 -2.64 5.12
N THR A 32 -0.13 -3.47 5.00
CA THR A 32 0.76 -3.81 6.12
C THR A 32 1.49 -2.57 6.62
N SER A 33 2.04 -1.75 5.72
CA SER A 33 2.70 -0.48 6.05
C SER A 33 1.77 0.46 6.82
N LEU A 34 0.53 0.62 6.34
CA LEU A 34 -0.47 1.49 6.95
C LEU A 34 -0.89 1.02 8.34
N CYS A 35 -1.12 -0.29 8.52
CA CYS A 35 -1.52 -0.85 9.82
C CYS A 35 -0.43 -0.71 10.88
N TYR A 36 0.84 -0.92 10.52
CA TYR A 36 1.95 -0.79 11.46
C TYR A 36 2.52 0.63 11.55
N GLY A 37 2.06 1.56 10.68
CA GLY A 37 2.56 2.93 10.63
C GLY A 37 4.03 3.04 10.22
N ILE A 38 4.54 2.03 9.49
CA ILE A 38 5.94 1.93 9.07
C ILE A 38 6.16 2.49 7.68
N GLU A 39 7.37 2.97 7.44
CA GLU A 39 7.78 3.51 6.15
C GLU A 39 8.13 2.39 5.16
N LEU A 40 7.76 2.61 3.91
CA LEU A 40 7.97 1.68 2.81
C LEU A 40 9.23 2.07 2.03
N PHE A 41 10.25 1.23 2.10
CA PHE A 41 11.36 1.28 1.16
C PHE A 41 10.97 0.55 -0.13
N THR A 42 11.00 1.25 -1.26
CA THR A 42 10.65 0.66 -2.55
C THR A 42 11.40 1.37 -3.69
N LEU A 43 11.73 0.62 -4.73
CA LEU A 43 12.21 1.17 -5.99
C LEU A 43 11.05 1.57 -6.92
N ASN A 44 9.84 1.05 -6.66
CA ASN A 44 8.64 1.28 -7.46
C ASN A 44 7.77 2.38 -6.85
N VAL A 45 8.34 3.56 -6.59
CA VAL A 45 7.66 4.68 -5.91
C VAL A 45 6.30 5.02 -6.55
N ASN A 46 6.19 4.92 -7.87
CA ASN A 46 4.95 5.22 -8.60
C ASN A 46 3.78 4.31 -8.22
N ASP A 47 4.05 3.08 -7.79
CA ASP A 47 3.02 2.09 -7.46
C ASP A 47 2.42 2.30 -6.06
N PHE A 48 3.07 3.15 -5.23
CA PHE A 48 2.64 3.42 -3.86
C PHE A 48 2.31 4.89 -3.58
N LYS A 49 2.90 5.84 -4.34
CA LYS A 49 2.78 7.29 -4.06
C LYS A 49 1.36 7.85 -4.12
N PHE A 50 0.43 7.16 -4.79
CA PHE A 50 -0.97 7.58 -4.90
C PHE A 50 -1.82 7.16 -3.69
N ILE A 51 -1.29 6.31 -2.81
CA ILE A 51 -1.99 5.81 -1.63
C ILE A 51 -1.80 6.82 -0.48
N PRO A 52 -2.89 7.44 0.02
CA PRO A 52 -2.79 8.41 1.11
C PRO A 52 -2.19 7.78 2.37
N LYS A 53 -1.41 8.58 3.10
CA LYS A 53 -0.78 8.21 4.39
C LYS A 53 0.32 7.15 4.30
N ILE A 54 0.60 6.57 3.13
CA ILE A 54 1.84 5.81 2.95
C ILE A 54 3.02 6.75 3.08
N LYS A 55 3.99 6.35 3.90
CA LYS A 55 5.28 7.01 4.02
C LYS A 55 6.28 6.22 3.19
N LEU A 56 6.94 6.88 2.24
CA LEU A 56 7.97 6.27 1.40
C LEU A 56 9.34 6.78 1.81
N ILE A 57 10.31 5.86 1.88
CA ILE A 57 11.71 6.22 2.09
C ILE A 57 12.28 6.60 0.72
N SER A 58 12.78 7.81 0.59
CA SER A 58 13.56 8.26 -0.57
C SER A 58 15.04 8.29 -0.19
N LEU A 59 15.87 7.62 -0.99
CA LEU A 59 17.31 7.83 -0.95
C LEU A 59 17.59 9.11 -1.77
N SER A 60 17.59 10.25 -1.10
CA SER A 60 18.09 11.52 -1.63
C SER A 60 19.61 11.60 -1.50
#